data_AF-A0A251WIV3-F1
#
_entry.id   AF-A0A251WIV3-F1
#
_cell.length_a   1.000
_cell.length_b   1.000
_cell.length_c   1.000
_cell.angle_alpha   90.00
_cell.angle_beta   90.00
_cell.angle_gamma   90.00
#
_symmetry.space_group_name_H-M   'P 1'
#
loop_
_entity.id
_entity.type
_entity.pdbx_description
1 polymer ?
#
loop_
_entity_poly.entity_id
_entity_poly.type
_entity_poly.pdbx_seq_one_letter_code
_entity_poly.pdbx_strand_id
1 'polypeptide(L)'
;MDFSVGKLQRQWLIGFLLVSLLLPIIFATLLVAIGQASGCQMVGKTAQICLVKGINIGQTIKTLVDWTWYIPLLSLFQVPIVSVGLLIGLLMLVHKSFRGWKSALIGVFSIWFMCFAPSIFGVIFVMYLAQQAKCSLNEGGVGSCYLFGLDMGSTFHAAVMIPLFLIILFPLCTITSVAYIIITFRNPKRKT
;
A
#
# COMPACT_ATOMS: atom_id res chain seq x y z
N MET A 1 18.59 23.67 -17.48
CA MET A 1 18.53 22.24 -17.89
C MET A 1 17.07 21.82 -17.86
N ASP A 2 16.38 21.99 -18.98
CA ASP A 2 14.99 21.59 -19.12
C ASP A 2 14.90 20.06 -19.18
N PHE A 3 14.51 19.45 -18.06
CA PHE A 3 14.02 18.06 -18.04
C PHE A 3 12.68 18.01 -18.78
N SER A 4 12.73 18.11 -20.10
CA SER A 4 11.62 17.76 -20.99
C SER A 4 11.51 16.23 -21.08
N VAL A 5 11.23 15.62 -19.92
CA VAL A 5 10.67 14.28 -19.82
C VAL A 5 9.40 14.32 -20.65
N GLY A 6 9.44 13.68 -21.82
CA GLY A 6 8.36 13.72 -22.81
C GLY A 6 7.03 13.33 -22.19
N LYS A 7 5.92 13.84 -22.73
CA LYS A 7 4.57 13.60 -22.19
C LYS A 7 4.28 12.11 -21.95
N LEU A 8 4.77 11.25 -22.85
CA LEU A 8 4.67 9.79 -22.72
C LEU A 8 5.42 9.27 -21.48
N GLN A 9 6.66 9.69 -21.28
CA GLN A 9 7.49 9.28 -20.13
C GLN A 9 6.86 9.70 -18.79
N ARG A 10 6.18 10.86 -18.73
CA ARG A 10 5.45 11.29 -17.52
C ARG A 10 4.23 10.40 -17.22
N GLN A 11 3.52 9.96 -18.26
CA GLN A 11 2.37 9.05 -18.10
C GLN A 11 2.83 7.69 -17.58
N TRP A 12 3.92 7.15 -18.13
CA TRP A 12 4.55 5.93 -17.62
C TRP A 12 5.03 6.09 -16.17
N LEU A 13 5.60 7.24 -15.81
CA LEU A 13 6.02 7.52 -14.45
C LEU A 13 4.86 7.49 -13.46
N ILE A 14 3.68 8.03 -13.82
CA ILE A 14 2.47 7.97 -12.96
C ILE A 14 2.05 6.52 -12.75
N GLY A 15 1.97 5.74 -13.83
CA GLY A 15 1.61 4.31 -13.73
C GLY A 15 2.62 3.53 -12.89
N PHE A 16 3.92 3.75 -13.13
CA PHE A 16 4.99 3.13 -12.35
C PHE A 16 4.92 3.49 -10.87
N LEU A 17 4.69 4.77 -10.54
CA LEU A 17 4.54 5.21 -9.14
C LEU A 17 3.35 4.52 -8.47
N LEU A 18 2.18 4.49 -9.12
CA LEU A 18 1.00 3.81 -8.57
C LEU A 18 1.27 2.31 -8.36
N VAL A 19 1.81 1.61 -9.36
CA VAL A 19 2.13 0.17 -9.24
C VAL A 19 3.20 -0.07 -8.19
N SER A 20 4.16 0.83 -8.03
CA SER A 20 5.23 0.70 -7.03
C SER A 20 4.69 0.65 -5.59
N LEU A 21 3.53 1.24 -5.32
CA LEU A 21 2.86 1.17 -4.02
C LEU A 21 2.38 -0.26 -3.69
N LEU A 22 2.19 -1.11 -4.70
CA LEU A 22 1.81 -2.51 -4.51
C LEU A 22 3.02 -3.44 -4.41
N LEU A 23 4.24 -2.97 -4.69
CA LEU A 23 5.45 -3.79 -4.64
C LEU A 23 5.66 -4.50 -3.30
N PRO A 24 5.42 -3.89 -2.12
CA PRO A 24 5.62 -4.60 -0.86
C PRO A 24 4.82 -5.90 -0.78
N ILE A 25 3.59 -5.90 -1.31
CA ILE A 25 2.70 -7.07 -1.33
C ILE A 25 3.19 -8.10 -2.34
N ILE A 26 3.58 -7.66 -3.54
CA ILE A 26 4.13 -8.54 -4.58
C ILE A 26 5.43 -9.22 -4.10
N PHE A 27 6.29 -8.49 -3.39
CA PHE A 27 7.50 -9.08 -2.81
C PHE A 27 7.17 -10.02 -1.64
N ALA A 28 6.20 -9.66 -0.79
CA ALA A 28 5.78 -10.52 0.31
C ALA A 28 5.19 -11.85 -0.18
N THR A 29 4.35 -11.83 -1.23
CA THR A 29 3.79 -13.04 -1.84
C THR A 29 4.87 -13.90 -2.48
N LEU A 30 5.86 -13.29 -3.13
CA LEU A 30 7.01 -14.01 -3.69
C LEU A 30 7.85 -14.67 -2.59
N LEU A 31 8.13 -13.96 -1.49
CA LEU A 31 8.88 -14.51 -0.35
C LEU A 31 8.15 -15.67 0.32
N VAL A 32 6.83 -15.60 0.40
CA VAL A 32 5.98 -16.72 0.83
C VAL A 32 6.19 -17.94 -0.07
N ALA A 33 6.12 -17.77 -1.39
CA ALA A 33 6.32 -18.87 -2.34
C ALA A 33 7.74 -19.46 -2.25
N ILE A 34 8.76 -18.61 -2.11
CA ILE A 34 10.15 -19.04 -1.91
C ILE A 34 10.31 -19.82 -0.61
N GLY A 35 9.71 -19.35 0.50
CA GLY A 35 9.76 -20.04 1.79
C GLY A 35 9.13 -21.43 1.71
N GLN A 36 7.97 -21.55 1.07
CA GLN A 36 7.30 -22.84 0.85
C GLN A 36 8.13 -23.76 -0.05
N ALA A 37 8.68 -23.24 -1.16
CA ALA A 37 9.54 -24.01 -2.07
C ALA A 37 10.85 -24.49 -1.41
N SER A 38 11.33 -23.75 -0.40
CA SER A 38 12.50 -24.12 0.40
C SER A 38 12.20 -25.12 1.52
N GLY A 39 10.94 -25.58 1.63
CA GLY A 39 10.51 -26.55 2.64
C GLY A 39 10.21 -25.95 4.02
N CYS A 40 10.15 -24.62 4.14
CA CYS A 40 9.83 -24.00 5.42
C CYS A 40 8.35 -24.21 5.77
N GLN A 41 8.10 -24.66 6.99
CA GLN A 41 6.74 -24.79 7.51
C GLN A 41 6.18 -23.41 7.86
N MET A 42 4.97 -23.13 7.36
CA MET A 42 4.26 -21.91 7.70
C MET A 42 3.65 -21.92 9.11
N VAL A 43 3.35 -23.10 9.66
CA VAL A 43 2.55 -23.26 10.88
C VAL A 43 3.33 -23.99 11.96
N GLY A 44 3.34 -23.44 13.17
CA GLY A 44 3.84 -24.11 14.38
C GLY A 44 4.57 -23.16 15.31
N LYS A 45 4.25 -23.20 16.61
CA LYS A 45 4.96 -22.43 17.67
C LYS A 45 6.44 -22.81 17.80
N THR A 46 6.83 -23.95 17.23
CA THR A 46 8.19 -24.51 17.21
C THR A 46 8.84 -24.49 15.83
N ALA A 47 8.23 -23.82 14.84
CA ALA A 47 8.86 -23.66 13.54
C ALA A 47 10.15 -22.85 13.74
N GLN A 48 11.31 -23.48 13.53
CA GLN A 48 12.59 -22.78 13.50
C GLN A 48 12.49 -21.62 12.53
N ILE A 49 13.09 -20.48 12.88
CA ILE A 49 13.09 -19.27 12.04
C ILE A 49 13.54 -19.66 10.64
N CYS A 50 12.68 -19.47 9.64
CA CYS A 50 13.01 -19.81 8.25
C CYS A 50 14.03 -18.81 7.71
N LEU A 51 15.27 -19.29 7.52
CA LEU A 51 16.36 -18.55 6.93
C LEU A 51 16.66 -19.09 5.54
N VAL A 52 16.40 -18.30 4.50
CA VAL A 52 16.78 -18.64 3.11
C VAL A 52 17.98 -17.80 2.74
N LYS A 53 19.14 -18.43 2.53
CA LYS A 53 20.42 -17.74 2.26
C LYS A 53 20.75 -16.65 3.31
N GLY A 54 20.40 -16.89 4.58
CA GLY A 54 20.63 -15.95 5.69
C GLY A 54 19.56 -14.86 5.85
N ILE A 55 18.56 -14.78 4.97
CA ILE A 55 17.46 -13.83 5.07
C ILE A 55 16.31 -14.45 5.89
N ASN A 56 15.88 -13.76 6.94
CA ASN A 56 14.72 -14.15 7.73
C ASN A 56 13.43 -13.82 6.99
N ILE A 57 12.85 -14.83 6.35
CA ILE A 57 11.67 -14.70 5.49
C ILE A 57 10.47 -14.14 6.28
N GLY A 58 10.24 -14.65 7.49
CA GLY A 58 9.14 -14.18 8.35
C GLY A 58 9.27 -12.69 8.68
N GLN A 59 10.46 -12.24 9.06
CA GLN A 59 10.71 -10.83 9.40
C GLN A 59 10.58 -9.93 8.18
N THR A 60 11.09 -10.35 7.03
CA THR A 60 10.96 -9.56 5.79
C THR A 60 9.51 -9.45 5.36
N ILE A 61 8.73 -10.53 5.41
CA ILE A 61 7.29 -10.49 5.11
C ILE A 61 6.59 -9.53 6.07
N LYS A 62 6.86 -9.62 7.38
CA LYS A 62 6.30 -8.72 8.39
C LYS A 62 6.54 -7.26 8.03
N THR A 63 7.80 -6.90 7.78
CA THR A 63 8.18 -5.53 7.43
C THR A 63 7.51 -5.05 6.13
N LEU A 64 7.45 -5.90 5.10
CA LEU A 64 6.81 -5.54 3.84
C LEU A 64 5.31 -5.32 3.97
N VAL A 65 4.62 -6.16 4.77
CA VAL A 65 3.20 -5.99 5.06
C VAL A 65 2.99 -4.72 5.89
N ASP A 66 3.83 -4.49 6.90
CA ASP A 66 3.72 -3.29 7.73
C ASP A 66 3.88 -2.00 6.90
N TRP A 67 4.72 -2.02 5.86
CA TRP A 67 4.86 -0.89 4.91
C TRP A 67 3.57 -0.58 4.15
N THR A 68 2.71 -1.57 3.90
CA THR A 68 1.42 -1.33 3.24
C THR A 68 0.46 -0.52 4.09
N TRP A 69 0.67 -0.48 5.40
CA TRP A 69 -0.10 0.33 6.34
C TRP A 69 0.47 1.74 6.47
N TYR A 70 1.80 1.84 6.49
CA TYR A 70 2.49 3.12 6.62
C TYR A 70 2.28 4.00 5.39
N ILE A 71 2.31 3.44 4.18
CA ILE A 71 2.28 4.25 2.95
C ILE A 71 0.94 5.02 2.77
N PRO A 72 -0.25 4.42 2.95
CA PRO A 72 -1.53 5.10 2.72
C PRO A 72 -2.21 5.65 3.98
N LEU A 73 -2.14 4.91 5.08
CA LEU A 73 -3.08 4.98 6.20
C LEU A 73 -2.47 5.63 7.43
N LEU A 74 -1.28 5.18 7.83
CA LEU A 74 -0.63 5.65 9.06
C LEU A 74 0.33 6.82 8.83
N SER A 75 0.82 7.04 7.61
CA SER A 75 1.72 8.15 7.35
C SER A 75 1.07 9.53 7.45
N LEU A 76 -0.25 9.67 7.22
CA LEU A 76 -0.94 10.93 7.53
C LEU A 76 -0.87 11.30 9.01
N PHE A 77 -0.74 10.31 9.89
CA PHE A 77 -0.67 10.51 11.35
C PHE A 77 0.76 10.42 11.90
N GLN A 78 1.65 9.64 11.28
CA GLN A 78 3.01 9.38 11.78
C GLN A 78 4.10 10.13 11.02
N VAL A 79 3.99 10.28 9.69
CA VAL A 79 4.98 10.99 8.85
C VAL A 79 4.25 11.85 7.80
N PRO A 80 3.48 12.86 8.24
CA PRO A 80 2.54 13.58 7.37
C PRO A 80 3.21 14.26 6.18
N ILE A 81 4.44 14.74 6.39
CA ILE A 81 5.18 15.52 5.39
C ILE A 81 5.49 14.68 4.14
N VAL A 82 5.95 13.43 4.31
CA VAL A 82 6.37 12.58 3.18
C VAL A 82 5.17 12.18 2.34
N SER A 83 4.06 11.79 2.99
CA SER A 83 2.88 11.30 2.27
C SER A 83 2.05 12.39 1.63
N VAL A 84 1.90 13.53 2.31
CA VAL A 84 1.29 14.72 1.69
C VAL A 84 2.16 15.20 0.53
N GLY A 85 3.49 15.21 0.69
CA GLY A 85 4.43 15.54 -0.38
C GLY A 85 4.31 14.61 -1.60
N LEU A 86 4.20 13.29 -1.38
CA LEU A 86 4.06 12.31 -2.45
C LEU A 86 2.71 12.44 -3.15
N LEU A 87 1.62 12.65 -2.40
CA LEU A 87 0.28 12.89 -2.95
C LEU A 87 0.24 14.16 -3.79
N ILE A 88 0.76 15.27 -3.26
CA ILE A 88 0.84 16.55 -3.97
C ILE A 88 1.71 16.39 -5.23
N GLY A 89 2.88 15.77 -5.12
CA GLY A 89 3.79 15.54 -6.24
C GLY A 89 3.13 14.72 -7.35
N LEU A 90 2.42 13.65 -6.99
CA LEU A 90 1.65 12.82 -7.91
C LEU A 90 0.53 13.61 -8.58
N LEU A 91 -0.27 14.37 -7.82
CA LEU A 91 -1.34 15.21 -8.35
C LEU A 91 -0.80 16.31 -9.27
N MET A 92 0.33 16.93 -8.93
CA MET A 92 1.00 17.88 -9.81
C MET A 92 1.48 17.23 -11.10
N LEU A 93 2.01 16.01 -11.03
CA LEU A 93 2.46 15.24 -12.20
C LEU A 93 1.28 14.86 -13.10
N VAL A 94 0.18 14.36 -12.52
CA VAL A 94 -1.07 14.07 -13.24
C VAL A 94 -1.60 15.34 -13.89
N HIS A 95 -1.70 16.42 -13.10
CA HIS A 95 -2.15 17.71 -13.61
C HIS A 95 -1.27 18.15 -14.77
N LYS A 96 0.07 18.13 -14.67
CA LYS A 96 0.95 18.52 -15.78
C LYS A 96 0.87 17.60 -17.01
N SER A 97 0.51 16.33 -16.85
CA SER A 97 0.57 15.32 -17.93
C SER A 97 -0.73 15.19 -18.73
N PHE A 98 -1.88 15.45 -18.09
CA PHE A 98 -3.20 15.31 -18.69
C PHE A 98 -3.95 16.65 -18.73
N ARG A 99 -4.94 16.77 -19.63
CA ARG A 99 -5.79 17.97 -19.77
C ARG A 99 -7.27 17.62 -19.67
N GLY A 100 -8.08 18.60 -19.30
CA GLY A 100 -9.53 18.50 -19.19
C GLY A 100 -10.00 17.36 -18.28
N TRP A 101 -11.06 16.68 -18.69
CA TRP A 101 -11.70 15.60 -17.92
C TRP A 101 -10.76 14.43 -17.60
N LYS A 102 -9.81 14.09 -18.49
CA LYS A 102 -8.83 13.02 -18.25
C LYS A 102 -7.94 13.32 -17.03
N SER A 103 -7.55 14.58 -16.85
CA SER A 103 -6.76 15.00 -15.68
C SER A 103 -7.53 14.82 -14.38
N ALA A 104 -8.83 15.16 -14.40
CA ALA A 104 -9.71 15.00 -13.25
C ALA A 104 -9.88 13.52 -12.90
N LEU A 105 -10.27 12.69 -13.87
CA LEU A 105 -10.46 11.25 -13.66
C LEU A 105 -9.20 10.56 -13.12
N ILE A 106 -8.06 10.78 -13.76
CA ILE A 106 -6.80 10.14 -13.36
C ILE A 106 -6.35 10.64 -11.99
N GLY A 107 -6.55 11.92 -11.69
CA GLY A 107 -6.19 12.47 -10.39
C GLY A 107 -7.06 11.93 -9.26
N VAL A 108 -8.38 11.86 -9.47
CA VAL A 108 -9.30 11.21 -8.52
C VAL A 108 -8.91 9.75 -8.36
N PHE A 109 -8.76 9.00 -9.44
CA PHE A 109 -8.31 7.61 -9.37
C PHE A 109 -7.00 7.46 -8.59
N SER A 110 -6.02 8.35 -8.81
CA SER A 110 -4.73 8.30 -8.11
C SER A 110 -4.87 8.54 -6.61
N ILE A 111 -5.72 9.47 -6.18
CA ILE A 111 -6.01 9.72 -4.76
C ILE A 111 -6.57 8.45 -4.12
N TRP A 112 -7.63 7.89 -4.70
CA TRP A 112 -8.30 6.72 -4.16
C TRP A 112 -7.39 5.49 -4.19
N PHE A 113 -6.67 5.28 -5.29
CA PHE A 113 -5.73 4.18 -5.41
C PHE A 113 -4.64 4.27 -4.34
N MET A 114 -4.02 5.44 -4.18
CA MET A 114 -2.93 5.63 -3.23
C MET A 114 -3.39 5.43 -1.78
N CYS A 115 -4.60 5.88 -1.43
CA CYS A 115 -5.14 5.81 -0.08
C CYS A 115 -5.70 4.43 0.29
N PHE A 116 -6.32 3.72 -0.66
CA PHE A 116 -7.05 2.49 -0.37
C PHE A 116 -6.35 1.23 -0.87
N ALA A 117 -5.74 1.24 -2.06
CA ALA A 117 -5.31 0.00 -2.70
C ALA A 117 -4.25 -0.75 -1.88
N PRO A 118 -3.12 -0.16 -1.47
CA PRO A 118 -2.11 -0.91 -0.71
C PRO A 118 -2.66 -1.47 0.61
N SER A 119 -3.50 -0.69 1.30
CA SER A 119 -4.15 -1.10 2.54
C SER A 119 -5.12 -2.26 2.34
N ILE A 120 -5.98 -2.20 1.32
CA ILE A 120 -6.94 -3.28 1.04
C ILE A 120 -6.20 -4.56 0.64
N PHE A 121 -5.23 -4.45 -0.27
CA PHE A 121 -4.44 -5.61 -0.69
C PHE A 121 -3.62 -6.19 0.48
N GLY A 122 -3.09 -5.34 1.37
CA GLY A 122 -2.39 -5.79 2.57
C GLY A 122 -3.31 -6.58 3.48
N VAL A 123 -4.55 -6.10 3.71
CA VAL A 123 -5.54 -6.78 4.56
C VAL A 123 -5.91 -8.14 3.97
N ILE A 124 -6.19 -8.18 2.66
CA ILE A 124 -6.47 -9.43 1.94
C ILE A 124 -5.31 -10.41 2.07
N PHE A 125 -4.07 -9.92 1.93
CA PHE A 125 -2.87 -10.76 2.07
C PHE A 125 -2.71 -11.30 3.50
N VAL A 126 -2.91 -10.48 4.53
CA VAL A 126 -2.88 -10.94 5.93
C VAL A 126 -3.98 -11.97 6.21
N MET A 127 -5.20 -11.76 5.70
CA MET A 127 -6.29 -12.73 5.81
C MET A 127 -5.92 -14.06 5.16
N TYR A 128 -5.32 -14.02 3.97
CA TYR A 128 -4.81 -15.20 3.30
C TYR A 128 -3.75 -15.94 4.14
N LEU A 129 -2.78 -15.20 4.72
CA LEU A 129 -1.77 -15.79 5.59
C LEU A 129 -2.37 -16.38 6.86
N ALA A 130 -3.36 -15.72 7.47
CA ALA A 130 -4.05 -16.23 8.66
C ALA A 130 -4.78 -17.55 8.36
N GLN A 131 -5.45 -17.65 7.20
CA GLN A 131 -6.10 -18.88 6.75
C GLN A 131 -5.08 -20.02 6.54
N GLN A 132 -3.98 -19.74 5.85
CA GLN A 132 -2.90 -20.73 5.63
C GLN A 132 -2.25 -21.16 6.96
N ALA A 133 -2.07 -20.22 7.88
CA ALA A 133 -1.51 -20.47 9.19
C ALA A 133 -2.49 -21.13 10.18
N LYS A 134 -3.76 -21.33 9.79
CA LYS A 134 -4.86 -21.78 10.66
C LYS A 134 -4.99 -20.92 11.92
N CYS A 135 -4.71 -19.62 11.79
CA CYS A 135 -4.82 -18.63 12.85
C CYS A 135 -6.15 -17.89 12.75
N SER A 136 -6.76 -17.58 13.89
CA SER A 136 -7.91 -16.67 13.94
C SER A 136 -7.44 -15.22 14.03
N LEU A 137 -8.04 -14.34 13.22
CA LEU A 137 -7.89 -12.88 13.35
C LEU A 137 -8.81 -12.39 14.48
N ASN A 138 -8.57 -12.82 15.72
CA ASN A 138 -9.39 -12.38 16.86
C ASN A 138 -8.76 -11.18 17.56
N GLU A 139 -9.59 -10.20 17.91
CA GLU A 139 -9.28 -8.92 18.58
C GLU A 139 -8.65 -9.02 19.98
N GLY A 140 -8.34 -10.23 20.48
CA GLY A 140 -7.90 -10.45 21.85
C GLY A 140 -6.63 -11.28 22.03
N GLY A 141 -5.88 -11.59 20.96
CA GLY A 141 -4.60 -12.30 21.13
C GLY A 141 -4.72 -13.72 21.70
N VAL A 142 -5.82 -14.43 21.43
CA VAL A 142 -5.95 -15.84 21.85
C VAL A 142 -5.14 -16.73 20.91
N GLY A 143 -3.81 -16.72 21.13
CA GLY A 143 -2.82 -17.52 20.42
C GLY A 143 -1.88 -16.69 19.54
N SER A 144 -0.58 -16.74 19.84
CA SER A 144 0.48 -16.19 18.98
C SER A 144 0.42 -16.84 17.60
N CYS A 145 0.12 -16.06 16.56
CA CYS A 145 0.19 -16.55 15.20
C CYS A 145 1.63 -16.45 14.71
N TYR A 146 2.27 -17.60 14.52
CA TYR A 146 3.61 -17.66 13.99
C TYR A 146 3.56 -17.93 12.50
N LEU A 147 4.24 -17.09 11.73
CA LEU A 147 4.49 -17.30 10.32
C LEU A 147 6.00 -17.53 10.13
N PHE A 148 6.37 -18.70 9.61
CA PHE A 148 7.78 -19.07 9.42
C PHE A 148 8.64 -18.92 10.69
N GLY A 149 8.05 -19.21 11.86
CA GLY A 149 8.70 -19.10 13.17
C GLY A 149 8.70 -17.70 13.79
N LEU A 150 8.11 -16.68 13.15
CA LEU A 150 8.02 -15.31 13.67
C LEU A 150 6.61 -14.95 14.12
N ASP A 151 6.49 -14.27 15.26
CA ASP A 151 5.22 -13.74 15.76
C ASP A 151 4.70 -12.56 14.91
N MET A 152 3.53 -12.76 14.30
CA MET A 152 2.82 -11.81 13.45
C MET A 152 1.67 -11.10 14.17
N GLY A 153 1.53 -11.27 15.49
CA GLY A 153 0.40 -10.75 16.27
C GLY A 153 0.14 -9.25 16.07
N SER A 154 1.19 -8.42 16.05
CA SER A 154 1.06 -6.97 15.82
C SER A 154 0.52 -6.62 14.44
N THR A 155 0.97 -7.32 13.40
CA THR A 155 0.57 -7.09 12.01
C THR A 155 -0.86 -7.56 11.77
N PHE A 156 -1.26 -8.66 12.42
CA PHE A 156 -2.63 -9.19 12.35
C PHE A 156 -3.60 -8.26 13.08
N HIS A 157 -3.21 -7.73 14.25
CA HIS A 157 -3.98 -6.71 14.95
C HIS A 157 -4.14 -5.44 14.11
N ALA A 158 -3.07 -4.96 13.48
CA ALA A 158 -3.14 -3.81 12.57
C ALA A 158 -4.14 -4.06 11.42
N ALA A 159 -4.12 -5.25 10.81
CA ALA A 159 -5.06 -5.60 9.73
C ALA A 159 -6.53 -5.53 10.15
N VAL A 160 -6.86 -5.86 11.41
CA VAL A 160 -8.22 -5.74 11.96
C VAL A 160 -8.60 -4.28 12.22
N MET A 161 -7.65 -3.43 12.61
CA MET A 161 -7.90 -2.00 12.87
C MET A 161 -7.99 -1.16 11.58
N ILE A 162 -7.40 -1.62 10.48
CA ILE A 162 -7.36 -0.88 9.21
C ILE A 162 -8.74 -0.51 8.65
N PRO A 163 -9.74 -1.40 8.60
CA PRO A 163 -11.10 -1.05 8.21
C PRO A 163 -11.66 0.16 8.95
N LEU A 164 -11.37 0.32 10.25
CA LEU A 164 -11.81 1.50 11.02
C LEU A 164 -11.13 2.77 10.52
N PHE A 165 -9.82 2.73 10.23
CA PHE A 165 -9.12 3.88 9.68
C PHE A 165 -9.57 4.22 8.25
N LEU A 166 -9.99 3.24 7.45
CA LEU A 166 -10.54 3.47 6.11
C LEU A 166 -11.82 4.31 6.15
N ILE A 167 -12.63 4.21 7.21
CA ILE A 167 -13.83 5.04 7.42
C ILE A 167 -13.45 6.52 7.55
N ILE A 168 -12.35 6.82 8.26
CA ILE A 168 -11.84 8.20 8.43
C ILE A 168 -11.17 8.70 7.15
N LEU A 169 -10.51 7.82 6.40
CA LEU A 169 -9.80 8.18 5.19
C LEU A 169 -10.75 8.54 4.04
N PHE A 170 -11.92 7.89 3.97
CA PHE A 170 -12.94 8.13 2.95
C PHE A 170 -13.37 9.59 2.79
N PRO A 171 -13.79 10.32 3.84
CA PRO A 171 -14.13 11.74 3.72
C PRO A 171 -12.93 12.59 3.29
N LEU A 172 -11.72 12.29 3.75
CA LEU A 172 -10.51 13.01 3.34
C LEU A 172 -10.19 12.83 1.85
N CYS A 173 -10.28 11.61 1.34
CA CYS A 173 -10.13 11.31 -0.09
C CYS A 173 -11.21 12.00 -0.93
N THR A 174 -12.44 12.09 -0.41
CA THR A 174 -13.55 12.77 -1.08
C THR A 174 -13.29 14.27 -1.16
N ILE A 175 -12.92 14.92 -0.05
CA ILE A 175 -12.62 16.36 0.00
C ILE A 175 -11.45 16.71 -0.92
N THR A 176 -10.37 15.92 -0.88
CA THR A 176 -9.19 16.13 -1.74
C THR A 176 -9.52 15.93 -3.22
N SER A 177 -10.34 14.93 -3.55
CA SER A 177 -10.83 14.69 -4.92
C SER A 177 -11.64 15.88 -5.43
N VAL A 178 -12.59 16.40 -4.63
CA VAL A 178 -13.40 17.57 -4.98
C VAL A 178 -12.53 18.80 -5.18
N ALA A 179 -11.59 19.07 -4.26
CA ALA A 179 -10.67 20.19 -4.37
C ALA A 179 -9.83 20.10 -5.67
N TYR A 180 -9.31 18.92 -5.99
CA TYR A 180 -8.53 18.69 -7.20
C TYR A 180 -9.35 18.88 -8.49
N ILE A 181 -10.60 18.43 -8.50
CA ILE A 181 -11.55 18.67 -9.61
C ILE A 181 -11.74 20.18 -9.80
N ILE A 182 -12.05 20.92 -8.74
CA ILE A 182 -12.26 22.38 -8.79
C ILE A 182 -11.03 23.09 -9.38
N ILE A 183 -9.83 22.73 -8.92
CA ILE A 183 -8.56 23.28 -9.43
C ILE A 183 -8.38 22.97 -10.91
N THR A 184 -8.72 21.74 -11.32
CA THR A 184 -8.56 21.28 -12.70
C THR A 184 -9.46 22.06 -13.67
N PHE A 185 -10.71 22.36 -13.27
CA PHE A 185 -11.67 23.06 -14.13
C PHE A 185 -11.63 24.60 -14.02
N ARG A 186 -11.11 25.15 -12.92
CA ARG A 186 -10.93 26.61 -12.76
C ARG A 186 -9.81 27.19 -13.60
N ASN A 187 -8.97 26.39 -14.24
CA ASN A 187 -7.83 26.89 -15.00
C ASN A 187 -8.21 27.10 -16.49
N PRO A 188 -8.57 28.33 -16.93
CA PRO A 188 -9.12 28.59 -18.26
C PRO A 188 -8.12 28.29 -19.39
N LYS A 189 -6.81 28.28 -19.09
CA LYS A 189 -5.72 28.01 -20.05
C LYS A 189 -5.65 26.55 -20.53
N ARG A 190 -6.56 25.68 -20.10
CA ARG A 190 -6.57 24.23 -20.42
C ARG A 190 -7.82 23.73 -21.16
N LYS A 191 -8.71 24.62 -21.59
CA LYS A 191 -9.94 24.25 -22.32
C LYS A 191 -9.70 23.91 -23.81
N THR A 192 -8.45 23.90 -24.27
CA THR A 192 -8.02 23.54 -25.64
C THR A 192 -7.17 22.27 -25.68
#